data_AF-A0A5M9GQL9-F1
#
_entry.id   AF-A0A5M9GQL9-F1
#
_cell.length_a   1.000
_cell.length_b   1.000
_cell.length_c   1.000
_cell.angle_alpha   90.00
_cell.angle_beta   90.00
_cell.angle_gamma   90.00
#
_symmetry.space_group_name_H-M   'P 1'
#
loop_
_entity.id
_entity.type
_entity.pdbx_description
1 polymer ?
#
loop_
_entity_poly.entity_id
_entity_poly.type
_entity_poly.pdbx_seq_one_letter_code
_entity_poly.pdbx_strand_id
1 'polypeptide(L)'
;MEKFYNETLEKLETDIKELEMEADSSIQQVETVIRLIIKCLANVKDYVLNKGFKNTDEEIRFFKYQKPVMVSKLIYYNAIYKIETKKAYGAKPIRNYLNNELKKLKRFFDNNLEFYKY
;
A
#
# COMPACT_ATOMS: atom_id res chain seq x y z
N MET A 1 11.10 -17.66 -8.02
CA MET A 1 10.41 -16.43 -7.58
C MET A 1 10.02 -16.46 -6.10
N GLU A 2 9.37 -17.53 -5.60
CA GLU A 2 8.70 -17.55 -4.28
C GLU A 2 9.60 -17.19 -3.09
N LYS A 3 10.79 -17.79 -2.96
CA LYS A 3 11.73 -17.48 -1.87
C LYS A 3 12.15 -15.99 -1.87
N PHE A 4 12.59 -15.48 -3.02
CA PHE A 4 12.99 -14.08 -3.18
C PHE A 4 11.85 -13.12 -2.85
N TYR A 5 10.63 -13.44 -3.30
CA TYR A 5 9.44 -12.65 -2.98
C TYR A 5 9.17 -12.60 -1.48
N ASN A 6 9.17 -13.75 -0.80
CA ASN A 6 8.89 -13.82 0.64
C ASN A 6 9.93 -13.05 1.46
N GLU A 7 11.22 -13.24 1.17
CA GLU A 7 12.30 -12.50 1.84
C GLU A 7 12.19 -10.99 1.63
N THR A 8 11.85 -10.58 0.40
CA THR A 8 11.66 -9.18 0.04
C THR A 8 10.44 -8.57 0.73
N LEU A 9 9.34 -9.32 0.84
CA LEU A 9 8.13 -8.89 1.53
C LEU A 9 8.35 -8.80 3.04
N GLU A 10 8.94 -9.83 3.66
CA GLU A 10 9.25 -9.84 5.09
C GLU A 10 10.14 -8.67 5.48
N LYS A 11 11.17 -8.40 4.68
CA LYS A 11 12.02 -7.23 4.88
C LYS A 11 11.23 -5.92 4.80
N LEU A 12 10.40 -5.77 3.78
CA LEU A 12 9.56 -4.57 3.63
C LEU A 12 8.63 -4.38 4.82
N GLU A 13 8.00 -5.44 5.32
CA GLU A 13 7.10 -5.39 6.48
C GLU A 13 7.84 -5.03 7.76
N THR A 14 9.05 -5.53 7.95
CA THR A 14 9.89 -5.16 9.09
C THR A 14 10.29 -3.69 9.03
N ASP A 15 10.81 -3.24 7.88
CA ASP A 15 11.21 -1.84 7.68
C ASP A 15 10.03 -0.88 7.92
N ILE A 16 8.82 -1.25 7.47
CA ILE A 16 7.59 -0.48 7.72
C ILE A 16 7.24 -0.43 9.21
N LYS A 17 7.28 -1.57 9.90
CA LYS A 17 6.96 -1.63 11.34
C LYS A 17 7.92 -0.80 12.17
N GLU A 18 9.21 -0.83 11.85
CA GLU A 18 10.22 -0.02 12.52
C GLU A 18 9.90 1.48 12.38
N LEU A 19 9.53 1.94 11.17
CA LEU A 19 9.13 3.32 10.93
C LEU A 19 7.82 3.70 11.65
N GLU A 20 6.89 2.77 11.82
CA GLU A 20 5.63 3.00 12.56
C GLU A 20 5.84 3.07 14.08
N MET A 21 6.93 2.49 14.61
CA MET A 21 7.28 2.57 16.04
C MET A 21 7.87 3.91 16.44
N GLU A 22 8.35 4.71 15.49
CA GLU A 22 8.83 6.06 15.74
C GLU A 22 7.63 7.00 16.01
N ALA A 23 7.55 7.56 17.22
CA ALA A 23 6.34 8.16 17.79
C ALA A 23 5.72 9.36 17.05
N ASP A 24 6.46 9.98 16.11
CA ASP A 24 5.96 11.12 15.32
C ASP A 24 5.44 10.66 13.95
N SER A 25 4.17 10.22 13.94
CA SER A 25 3.38 9.89 12.73
C SER A 25 3.20 11.09 11.81
N SER A 26 4.30 11.46 11.17
CA SER A 26 4.44 12.63 10.31
C SER A 26 4.24 12.26 8.85
N ILE A 27 3.90 13.27 8.05
CA ILE A 27 3.85 13.14 6.58
C ILE A 27 5.17 12.57 6.04
N GLN A 28 6.30 12.92 6.67
CA GLN A 28 7.63 12.46 6.27
C GLN A 28 7.82 10.95 6.45
N GLN A 29 7.28 10.36 7.53
CA GLN A 29 7.29 8.91 7.71
C GLN A 29 6.49 8.21 6.60
N VAL A 30 5.28 8.71 6.29
CA VAL A 30 4.46 8.16 5.22
C VAL A 30 5.16 8.25 3.86
N GLU A 31 5.81 9.37 3.56
CA GLU A 31 6.64 9.52 2.34
C GLU A 31 7.80 8.51 2.31
N THR A 32 8.43 8.26 3.45
CA THR A 32 9.53 7.31 3.58
C THR A 32 9.06 5.89 3.32
N VAL A 33 7.93 5.49 3.90
CA VAL A 33 7.29 4.19 3.63
C VAL A 33 6.93 4.05 2.15
N ILE A 34 6.34 5.08 1.53
CA ILE A 34 6.02 5.06 0.09
C ILE A 34 7.28 4.83 -0.74
N ARG A 35 8.39 5.53 -0.44
CA ARG A 35 9.67 5.36 -1.13
C ARG A 35 10.23 3.95 -0.98
N LEU A 36 10.13 3.35 0.22
CA LEU A 36 10.54 1.96 0.45
C LEU A 36 9.73 0.98 -0.38
N ILE A 37 8.40 1.13 -0.41
CA ILE A 37 7.52 0.25 -1.20
C ILE A 37 7.83 0.38 -2.70
N ILE A 38 8.04 1.60 -3.22
CA ILE A 38 8.41 1.83 -4.63
C ILE A 38 9.75 1.16 -4.96
N LYS A 39 10.76 1.32 -4.10
CA LYS A 39 12.07 0.68 -4.27
C LYS A 39 11.95 -0.85 -4.27
N CYS A 40 11.15 -1.40 -3.35
CA CYS A 40 10.88 -2.83 -3.27
C CYS A 40 10.22 -3.35 -4.56
N LEU A 41 9.18 -2.66 -5.05
CA LEU A 41 8.51 -3.00 -6.31
C LEU A 41 9.45 -2.92 -7.52
N ALA A 42 10.36 -1.94 -7.55
CA ALA A 42 11.38 -1.83 -8.59
C ALA A 42 12.34 -3.02 -8.57
N ASN A 43 12.86 -3.40 -7.40
CA ASN A 43 13.73 -4.56 -7.25
C ASN A 43 13.05 -5.86 -7.69
N VAL A 44 11.77 -6.04 -7.33
CA VAL A 44 10.99 -7.20 -7.75
C VAL A 44 10.79 -7.22 -9.26
N LYS A 45 10.49 -6.06 -9.86
CA LYS A 45 10.37 -5.92 -11.32
C LYS A 45 11.68 -6.30 -12.01
N ASP A 46 12.81 -5.78 -11.55
CA ASP A 46 14.11 -6.06 -12.13
C ASP A 46 14.49 -7.55 -11.99
N TYR A 47 14.17 -8.15 -10.84
CA TYR A 47 14.37 -9.59 -10.66
C TYR A 47 13.56 -10.41 -11.69
N VAL A 48 12.28 -10.09 -11.86
CA VAL A 48 11.40 -10.78 -12.81
C VAL A 48 11.88 -10.59 -14.26
N LEU A 49 12.32 -9.38 -14.64
CA LEU A 49 12.82 -9.11 -15.98
C LEU A 49 14.14 -9.86 -16.28
N ASN A 50 15.02 -10.02 -15.29
CA ASN A 50 16.32 -10.67 -15.49
C ASN A 50 16.26 -12.20 -15.39
N LYS A 51 15.41 -12.75 -14.51
CA LYS A 51 15.31 -14.20 -14.28
C LYS A 51 14.19 -14.85 -15.07
N GLY A 52 13.14 -14.10 -15.40
CA GLY A 52 11.89 -14.65 -15.93
C GLY A 52 11.16 -15.52 -14.90
N PHE A 53 10.13 -16.22 -15.38
CA PHE A 53 9.40 -17.23 -14.61
C PHE A 53 9.81 -18.62 -15.07
N LYS A 54 9.85 -19.57 -14.13
CA LYS A 54 10.14 -20.98 -14.41
C LYS A 54 9.07 -21.62 -15.29
N ASN A 55 7.81 -21.25 -15.08
CA ASN A 55 6.65 -21.74 -15.80
C ASN A 55 5.46 -20.77 -15.67
N THR A 56 4.40 -21.05 -16.44
CA THR A 56 3.17 -20.25 -16.45
C THR A 56 2.50 -20.20 -15.07
N ASP A 57 2.55 -21.28 -14.28
CA ASP A 57 1.95 -21.30 -12.94
C ASP A 57 2.65 -20.32 -11.99
N GLU A 58 3.97 -20.23 -12.05
CA GLU A 58 4.75 -19.26 -11.27
C GLU A 58 4.42 -17.82 -11.68
N GLU A 59 4.27 -17.56 -12.98
CA GLU A 59 3.84 -16.27 -13.52
C GLU A 59 2.44 -15.88 -13.04
N ILE A 60 1.47 -16.80 -13.17
CA ILE A 60 0.09 -16.59 -12.71
C ILE A 60 0.08 -16.31 -11.21
N ARG A 61 0.82 -17.09 -10.42
CA ARG A 61 0.90 -16.90 -8.96
C ARG A 61 1.48 -15.52 -8.62
N PHE A 62 2.53 -15.10 -9.34
CA PHE A 62 3.13 -13.79 -9.14
C PHE A 62 2.14 -12.65 -9.40
N PHE A 63 1.51 -12.62 -10.57
CA PHE A 63 0.62 -11.51 -10.93
C PHE A 63 -0.72 -11.53 -10.18
N LYS A 64 -1.23 -12.72 -9.85
CA LYS A 64 -2.54 -12.87 -9.20
C LYS A 64 -2.51 -12.70 -7.68
N TYR A 65 -1.41 -13.09 -7.02
CA TYR A 65 -1.35 -13.12 -5.56
C TYR A 65 -0.20 -12.32 -4.96
N GLN A 66 1.01 -12.39 -5.54
CA GLN A 66 2.20 -11.79 -4.93
C GLN A 66 2.31 -10.29 -5.20
N LYS A 67 2.31 -9.89 -6.47
CA LYS A 67 2.38 -8.47 -6.88
C LYS A 67 1.25 -7.63 -6.27
N PRO A 68 -0.03 -8.10 -6.24
CA PRO A 68 -1.12 -7.34 -5.63
C PRO A 68 -0.90 -7.00 -4.15
N VAL A 69 -0.21 -7.83 -3.37
CA VAL A 69 0.05 -7.57 -1.94
C VAL A 69 0.98 -6.37 -1.75
N MET A 70 2.04 -6.24 -2.56
CA MET A 70 2.93 -5.08 -2.48
C MET A 70 2.27 -3.82 -3.04
N VAL A 71 1.49 -3.96 -4.11
CA VAL A 71 0.77 -2.83 -4.72
C VAL A 71 -0.34 -2.30 -3.81
N SER A 72 -1.05 -3.19 -3.09
CA SER A 72 -2.13 -2.76 -2.17
C SER A 72 -1.57 -1.92 -1.02
N LYS A 73 -0.37 -2.23 -0.52
CA LYS A 73 0.34 -1.37 0.45
C LYS A 73 0.66 0.00 -0.13
N LEU A 74 1.16 0.06 -1.36
CA LEU A 74 1.41 1.35 -2.02
C LEU A 74 0.13 2.18 -2.13
N ILE A 75 -1.01 1.54 -2.46
CA ILE A 75 -2.32 2.23 -2.50
C ILE A 75 -2.69 2.75 -1.12
N TYR A 76 -2.54 1.92 -0.08
CA TYR A 76 -2.85 2.27 1.30
C TYR A 76 -2.05 3.50 1.79
N TYR A 77 -0.72 3.46 1.70
CA TYR A 77 0.10 4.59 2.17
C TYR A 77 -0.08 5.85 1.31
N ASN A 78 -0.32 5.71 0.00
CA ASN A 78 -0.69 6.86 -0.83
C ASN A 78 -2.04 7.48 -0.40
N ALA A 79 -2.99 6.68 0.09
CA ALA A 79 -4.24 7.20 0.63
C ALA A 79 -4.00 7.99 1.93
N ILE A 80 -3.18 7.47 2.84
CA ILE A 80 -2.76 8.19 4.05
C ILE A 80 -2.08 9.50 3.69
N TYR A 81 -1.13 9.47 2.76
CA TYR A 81 -0.43 10.67 2.30
C TYR A 81 -1.39 11.74 1.76
N LYS A 82 -2.37 11.34 0.94
CA LYS A 82 -3.40 12.24 0.43
C LYS A 82 -4.28 12.83 1.54
N ILE A 83 -4.55 12.07 2.60
CA ILE A 83 -5.32 12.53 3.75
C ILE A 83 -4.51 13.57 4.53
N GLU A 84 -3.26 13.27 4.85
CA GLU A 84 -2.40 14.15 5.64
C GLU A 84 -2.04 15.44 4.89
N THR A 85 -1.78 15.38 3.58
CA THR A 85 -1.47 16.59 2.77
C THR A 85 -2.65 17.55 2.58
N LYS A 86 -3.89 17.05 2.67
CA LYS A 86 -5.12 17.86 2.54
C LYS A 86 -5.69 18.31 3.88
N LYS A 87 -5.05 17.92 4.98
CA LYS A 87 -5.46 18.24 6.34
C LYS A 87 -5.27 19.74 6.57
N ALA A 88 -6.37 20.47 6.71
CA ALA A 88 -6.34 21.88 7.06
C ALA A 88 -5.84 22.09 8.51
N TYR A 89 -5.27 23.25 8.80
CA TYR A 89 -4.85 23.60 10.15
C TYR A 89 -6.06 23.91 11.04
N GLY A 90 -6.14 23.27 12.21
CA GLY A 90 -7.19 23.49 13.22
C GLY A 90 -8.16 22.32 13.41
N ALA A 91 -8.58 22.07 14.65
CA ALA A 91 -9.34 20.87 15.03
C ALA A 91 -10.71 20.73 14.32
N LYS A 92 -11.45 21.84 14.13
CA LYS A 92 -12.79 21.83 13.53
C LYS A 92 -12.75 21.58 12.01
N PRO A 93 -11.88 22.25 11.22
CA PRO A 93 -11.63 21.89 9.82
C PRO A 93 -11.20 20.43 9.61
N ILE A 94 -10.28 19.92 10.44
CA ILE A 94 -9.81 18.53 10.36
C ILE A 94 -10.97 17.56 10.57
N ARG A 95 -11.77 17.77 11.62
CA ARG A 95 -12.94 16.90 11.91
C ARG A 95 -13.92 16.89 10.75
N ASN A 96 -14.22 18.05 10.15
CA ASN A 96 -15.11 18.13 9.00
C ASN A 96 -14.54 17.42 7.76
N TYR A 97 -13.24 17.56 7.50
CA TYR A 97 -12.56 16.86 6.40
C TYR A 97 -12.64 15.34 6.56
N LEU A 98 -12.25 14.82 7.72
CA LEU A 98 -12.28 13.38 8.00
C LEU A 98 -13.71 12.82 7.92
N ASN A 99 -14.71 13.54 8.43
CA ASN A 99 -16.12 13.16 8.29
C ASN A 99 -16.57 13.07 6.82
N ASN A 100 -16.07 13.96 5.96
CA ASN A 100 -16.38 13.91 4.53
C ASN A 100 -15.70 12.72 3.84
N GLU A 101 -14.45 12.40 4.20
CA GLU A 101 -13.78 11.20 3.69
C GLU A 101 -14.50 9.91 4.12
N LEU A 102 -14.98 9.83 5.37
CA LEU A 102 -15.82 8.71 5.84
C LEU A 102 -17.13 8.58 5.03
N LYS A 103 -17.80 9.69 4.72
CA LYS A 103 -19.01 9.68 3.88
C LYS A 103 -18.71 9.17 2.46
N LYS A 104 -17.57 9.55 1.88
CA LYS A 104 -17.13 9.03 0.57
C LYS A 104 -16.89 7.54 0.61
N LEU A 105 -16.23 7.05 1.67
CA LEU A 105 -15.99 5.62 1.87
C LEU A 105 -17.31 4.85 1.97
N LYS A 106 -18.25 5.34 2.77
CA LYS A 106 -19.59 4.73 2.90
C LYS A 106 -20.31 4.69 1.55
N ARG A 107 -20.33 5.81 0.81
CA ARG A 107 -20.96 5.86 -0.52
C ARG A 107 -20.31 4.89 -1.50
N PHE A 108 -18.98 4.76 -1.48
CA PHE A 108 -18.28 3.79 -2.31
C PHE A 108 -18.70 2.36 -1.96
N PHE A 109 -18.77 2.03 -0.66
CA PHE A 109 -19.23 0.72 -0.20
C PHE A 109 -20.67 0.45 -0.63
N ASP A 110 -21.60 1.37 -0.35
CA ASP A 110 -23.02 1.25 -0.70
C ASP A 110 -23.23 1.05 -2.21
N ASN A 111 -22.47 1.78 -3.05
CA ASN A 111 -22.53 1.65 -4.51
C ASN A 111 -21.99 0.31 -5.03
N ASN A 112 -21.10 -0.34 -4.28
CA ASN A 112 -20.47 -1.60 -4.67
C ASN A 112 -21.04 -2.80 -3.87
N LEU A 113 -22.10 -2.60 -3.08
CA LEU A 113 -22.66 -3.61 -2.19
C LEU A 113 -23.00 -4.92 -2.93
N GLU A 114 -23.51 -4.81 -4.16
CA GLU A 114 -23.86 -5.97 -4.99
C GLU A 114 -22.64 -6.82 -5.37
N PHE A 115 -21.45 -6.22 -5.53
CA PHE A 115 -20.21 -6.97 -5.79
C PHE A 115 -19.73 -7.77 -4.59
N TYR A 116 -20.04 -7.33 -3.37
CA TYR A 116 -19.68 -8.05 -2.15
C TYR A 116 -20.60 -9.24 -1.85
N LYS A 117 -21.73 -9.33 -2.54
CA LYS A 117 -22.68 -10.45 -2.42
C LYS A 117 -22.39 -11.61 -3.39
N TYR A 118 -21.44 -11.43 -4.30
CA TYR A 118 -21.03 -12.39 -5.33
C TYR A 118 -19.79 -13.18 -4.89
#